data_AF-A0A969UEW5-F1
#
_entry.id   AF-A0A969UEW5-F1
#
_cell.length_a   1.000
_cell.length_b   1.000
_cell.length_c   1.000
_cell.angle_alpha   90.00
_cell.angle_beta   90.00
_cell.angle_gamma   90.00
#
_symmetry.space_group_name_H-M   'P 1'
#
loop_
_entity.id
_entity.type
_entity.pdbx_description
1 polymer ?
#
loop_
_entity_poly.entity_id
_entity_poly.type
_entity_poly.pdbx_seq_one_letter_code
_entity_poly.pdbx_strand_id
1 'polypeptide(L)' 'MARLNIAEKRLPQDGRIKLRVSGREIDVRISVIPMLHGEGIVMRLLDKGRMKFSLEALGMEPDLNAQFSELIRI' A
#
# COMPACT_ATOMS: atom_id res chain seq x y z
N MET A 1 9.04 5.14 13.55
CA MET A 1 7.78 4.41 13.88
C MET A 1 6.58 5.34 13.66
N ALA A 2 5.35 4.82 13.61
CA ALA A 2 4.14 5.45 13.04
C ALA A 2 3.67 6.79 13.63
N ARG A 3 4.31 7.30 14.70
CA ARG A 3 3.96 8.53 15.42
C ARG A 3 2.53 8.53 15.99
N LEU A 4 2.08 7.37 16.46
CA LEU A 4 0.83 7.24 17.22
C LEU A 4 1.06 7.65 18.68
N ASN A 5 0.07 8.29 19.29
CA ASN A 5 0.08 8.65 20.70
C ASN A 5 -0.45 7.48 21.53
N ILE A 6 0.44 6.84 22.30
CA ILE A 6 0.12 5.67 23.12
C ILE A 6 -0.81 6.02 24.30
N ALA A 7 -0.79 7.28 24.77
CA ALA A 7 -1.63 7.74 25.86
C ALA A 7 -3.08 8.04 25.44
N GLU A 8 -3.31 8.33 24.15
CA GLU A 8 -4.65 8.61 23.63
C GLU A 8 -5.26 7.32 23.07
N LYS A 9 -6.30 6.80 23.72
CA LYS A 9 -6.99 5.56 23.32
C LYS A 9 -8.45 5.78 22.94
N ARG A 10 -8.93 7.03 23.00
CA ARG A 10 -10.34 7.38 22.82
C ARG A 10 -10.65 7.90 21.42
N LEU A 11 -9.61 8.24 20.65
CA LEU A 11 -9.73 8.73 19.29
C LEU A 11 -9.08 7.75 18.31
N PRO A 12 -9.66 7.57 17.11
CA PRO A 12 -8.99 6.87 16.04
C PRO A 12 -7.64 7.51 15.71
N GLN A 13 -6.64 6.69 15.38
CA GLN A 13 -5.32 7.17 15.00
C GLN A 13 -4.80 6.44 13.76
N ASP A 14 -4.22 7.20 12.83
CA ASP A 14 -3.61 6.67 11.63
C ASP A 14 -2.12 6.97 11.59
N GLY A 15 -1.34 6.01 11.10
CA GLY A 15 0.10 6.08 11.08
C GLY A 15 0.71 5.36 9.90
N ARG A 16 1.94 5.77 9.56
CA ARG A 16 2.70 5.19 8.45
C ARG A 16 4.10 4.81 8.89
N ILE A 17 4.54 3.61 8.53
CA ILE A 17 5.89 3.11 8.79
C ILE A 17 6.47 2.57 7.49
N LYS A 18 7.66 3.04 7.11
CA LYS A 18 8.46 2.39 6.09
C LYS A 18 9.38 1.38 6.79
N LEU A 19 9.31 0.13 6.37
CA LEU A 19 10.14 -0.96 6.89
C LEU A 19 10.96 -1.57 5.75
N ARG A 20 12.20 -1.92 6.04
CA ARG A 20 13.04 -2.73 5.15
C ARG A 20 13.14 -4.12 5.74
N VAL A 21 12.55 -5.12 5.08
CA VAL A 21 12.50 -6.51 5.56
C VAL A 21 12.95 -7.42 4.43
N SER A 22 13.97 -8.26 4.68
CA SER A 22 14.52 -9.21 3.69
C SER A 22 14.84 -8.56 2.33
N GLY A 23 15.42 -7.35 2.36
CA GLY A 23 15.77 -6.59 1.17
C GLY A 23 14.60 -5.87 0.46
N ARG A 24 13.35 -6.06 0.92
CA ARG A 24 12.16 -5.42 0.35
C ARG A 24 11.75 -4.20 1.18
N GLU A 25 11.40 -3.11 0.51
CA GLU A 25 10.75 -1.96 1.15
C GLU A 25 9.24 -2.17 1.21
N ILE A 26 8.74 -2.25 2.44
CA ILE A 26 7.31 -2.37 2.74
C ILE A 26 6.85 -1.08 3.39
N ASP A 27 5.82 -0.47 2.82
CA ASP A 27 5.12 0.66 3.39
C ASP A 27 3.90 0.16 4.15
N VAL A 28 3.96 0.22 5.48
CA VAL A 28 2.89 -0.22 6.36
C VAL A 28 2.05 0.99 6.76
N ARG A 29 0.74 0.91 6.52
CA ARG A 29 -0.25 1.84 7.05
C ARG A 29 -0.96 1.17 8.21
N ILE A 30 -1.07 1.87 9.32
CA ILE A 30 -1.67 1.38 10.56
C ILE A 30 -2.84 2.31 10.88
N SER A 31 -3.99 1.74 11.18
CA SER A 31 -5.15 2.47 11.70
C SER A 31 -5.57 1.81 13.01
N VAL A 32 -5.75 2.62 14.06
CA VAL A 32 -6.18 2.21 15.39
C VAL A 32 -7.57 2.80 15.62
N ILE A 33 -8.54 1.97 16.00
CA ILE A 33 -9.90 2.41 16.31
C ILE A 33 -10.28 1.98 17.74
N PRO A 34 -10.81 2.87 18.57
CA PRO A 34 -11.33 2.49 19.88
C PRO A 34 -12.50 1.50 19.74
N MET A 35 -12.50 0.45 20.56
CA MET A 35 -13.55 -0.58 20.62
C MET A 35 -14.02 -0.75 22.08
N LEU A 36 -15.15 -1.45 22.27
CA LEU A 36 -15.72 -1.70 23.62
C LEU A 36 -14.71 -2.39 24.56
N HIS A 37 -13.87 -3.28 24.04
CA HIS A 37 -12.89 -4.06 24.80
C HIS A 37 -11.44 -3.74 24.38
N GLY A 38 -11.10 -2.45 24.20
CA GLY A 38 -9.73 -2.01 23.89
C GLY A 38 -9.63 -1.32 22.54
N GLU A 39 -8.63 -1.67 21.73
CA GLU A 39 -8.35 -1.03 20.45
C GLU A 39 -8.32 -2.07 19.31
N GLY A 40 -8.99 -1.75 18.21
CA GLY A 40 -8.90 -2.51 16.97
C GLY A 40 -7.76 -1.95 16.13
N ILE A 41 -6.91 -2.82 15.59
CA ILE A 41 -5.76 -2.41 14.78
C ILE A 41 -5.88 -3.03 13.38
N VAL A 42 -5.86 -2.18 12.36
CA VAL A 42 -5.79 -2.59 10.96
C VAL A 42 -4.43 -2.21 10.41
N MET A 43 -3.73 -3.19 9.83
CA MET A 43 -2.46 -2.97 9.13
C MET A 43 -2.59 -3.30 7.66
N ARG A 44 -2.24 -2.34 6.81
CA ARG A 44 -2.14 -2.54 5.35
C ARG A 44 -0.68 -2.48 4.94
N LEU A 45 -0.20 -3.58 4.36
CA LEU A 45 1.15 -3.69 3.83
C LEU A 45 1.14 -3.38 2.34
N LEU A 46 1.93 -2.38 1.94
CA LEU A 46 2.14 -2.03 0.54
C LEU A 46 3.59 -2.35 0.19
N ASP A 47 3.78 -3.40 -0.60
CA ASP A 47 5.08 -3.73 -1.16
C ASP A 47 5.38 -2.84 -2.36
N LYS A 48 6.41 -2.00 -2.24
CA LYS A 48 6.82 -1.10 -3.33
C LYS A 48 7.68 -1.78 -4.39
N GLY A 49 8.23 -2.96 -4.10
CA GLY A 49 9.17 -3.64 -4.99
C GLY A 49 8.53 -4.49 -6.09
N ARG A 50 7.20 -4.70 -6.08
CA ARG A 50 6.56 -5.75 -6.89
C ARG A 50 5.79 -5.30 -8.13
N MET A 51 5.58 -4.00 -8.36
CA MET A 51 4.80 -3.58 -9.53
C MET A 51 5.69 -3.33 -10.75
N LYS A 52 5.78 -4.33 -11.63
CA LYS A 52 6.10 -4.10 -13.04
C LYS A 52 4.86 -3.51 -13.70
N PHE A 53 4.87 -2.21 -13.96
CA PHE A 53 3.83 -1.54 -14.73
C PHE A 53 4.08 -1.81 -16.21
N SER A 54 3.53 -2.90 -16.72
CA SER A 54 3.44 -3.14 -18.15
C SER A 54 2.02 -3.60 -18.46
N LEU A 55 1.46 -3.17 -19.58
CA LEU A 55 0.09 -3.53 -19.96
C LEU A 55 -0.02 -5.03 -20.25
N GLU A 56 1.05 -5.64 -20.76
CA GLU A 56 1.16 -7.07 -20.97
C GLU A 56 1.10 -7.83 -19.64
N ALA A 57 1.76 -7.33 -18.59
CA ALA A 57 1.71 -7.93 -17.25
C ALA A 57 0.31 -7.82 -16.61
N LEU A 58 -0.54 -6.90 -17.09
CA LEU A 58 -1.94 -6.77 -16.70
C LEU A 58 -2.87 -7.66 -17.54
N GLY A 59 -2.32 -8.46 -18.46
CA GLY A 59 -3.07 -9.37 -19.32
C GLY A 59 -3.57 -8.74 -20.62
N MET A 60 -3.03 -7.59 -21.03
CA MET A 60 -3.34 -7.02 -22.34
C MET A 60 -2.77 -7.92 -23.44
N GLU A 61 -3.61 -8.25 -24.42
CA GLU A 61 -3.16 -9.03 -25.57
C GLU A 61 -2.11 -8.25 -26.38
N PRO A 62 -1.11 -8.94 -26.99
CA PRO A 62 -0.03 -8.30 -27.72
C PRO A 62 -0.51 -7.35 -28.82
N ASP A 63 -1.54 -7.74 -29.58
CA ASP A 63 -2.07 -6.94 -30.69
C ASP A 63 -2.75 -5.68 -30.19
N LEU A 64 -3.53 -5.79 -29.11
CA LEU A 64 -4.17 -4.65 -28.46
C LEU A 64 -3.14 -3.71 -27.84
N ASN A 65 -2.09 -4.26 -27.23
CA ASN A 65 -1.00 -3.50 -26.64
C ASN A 65 -0.19 -2.73 -27.71
N ALA A 66 0.04 -3.33 -28.88
CA ALA A 66 0.69 -2.67 -30.00
C ALA A 66 -0.14 -1.47 -30.49
N GLN A 67 -1.43 -1.67 -30.73
CA GLN A 67 -2.35 -0.60 -31.15
C GLN A 67 -2.44 0.50 -30.09
N PHE A 68 -2.62 0.13 -28.82
CA PHE A 68 -2.74 1.07 -27.72
C PHE A 68 -1.46 1.88 -27.53
N SER A 69 -0.28 1.23 -27.63
CA SER A 69 1.02 1.90 -27.53
C SER A 69 1.25 2.93 -28.64
N GLU A 70 0.74 2.67 -29.85
CA GLU A 70 0.77 3.62 -30.96
C GLU A 70 -0.15 4.83 -30.70
N LEU A 71 -1.36 4.59 -30.19
CA LEU A 71 -2.33 5.65 -29.88
C LEU A 71 -1.88 6.60 -28.77
N ILE A 72 -1.12 6.11 -27.77
CA ILE A 72 -0.66 6.93 -26.64
C ILE A 72 0.70 7.60 -26.85
N ARG A 73 1.39 7.34 -27.98
CA ARG A 73 2.62 8.05 -28.33
C ARG A 73 2.28 9.49 -28.75
N ILE A 74 2.44 10.42 -27.80
CA ILE A 74 2.47 11.87 -28.03
C ILE A 74 3.81 12.26 -28.65
#